data_AF-A0A2A2HFM6-F1
#
_entry.id   AF-A0A2A2HFM6-F1
#
_cell.length_a   1.000
_cell.length_b   1.000
_cell.length_c   1.000
_cell.angle_alpha   90.00
_cell.angle_beta   90.00
_cell.angle_gamma   90.00
#
_symmetry.space_group_name_H-M   'P 1'
#
loop_
_entity.id
_entity.type
_entity.pdbx_description
1 polymer ?
#
loop_
_entity_poly.entity_id
_entity_poly.type
_entity_poly.pdbx_seq_one_letter_code
_entity_poly.pdbx_strand_id
1 'polypeptide(L)'
;MRNEDNHSEVVHLSEAACNLKKRAEIRDSYHEGIRANSSVNFYFLVAVVSLLIYIVLVMSSGLKFTDIMVVQLPLVVIFSLFLTFMTQNSHSIAGYVTCFVFAVLFYLVDQSLSLAVAVVILTMLIIYYTNKIYHNPSDYRLGFPKIGGFRLKSMFKNSFVHLKYHICLSVILLVAGILIAYFYPSLFQSILQGTMQNLQQGASSITTEGLFVNNSSVALMMMLASLLLSIPTVYLLIFNGIIIGFVGVQVPLSTFLVYTIPHGIFELTAIVIAGAVAFRLTQAFLEIANGIINSKVKFSEAVHVGADMIMDCIIPLIIVIVFLVIAAFIEANLTVPIGQVLLGL
;
A
#
# COMPACT_ATOMS: atom_id res chain seq x y z
N MET A 1 -54.38 12.45 43.14
CA MET A 1 -53.84 12.87 41.83
C MET A 1 -52.31 12.77 41.77
N ARG A 2 -51.67 11.74 42.36
CA ARG A 2 -50.19 11.58 42.31
C ARG A 2 -49.72 10.15 41.97
N ASN A 3 -50.67 9.25 41.71
CA ASN A 3 -50.41 7.83 41.41
C ASN A 3 -50.73 7.43 39.95
N GLU A 4 -51.49 8.23 39.21
CA GLU A 4 -51.78 7.94 37.79
C GLU A 4 -50.65 8.42 36.86
N ASP A 5 -49.95 9.50 37.22
CA ASP A 5 -48.83 10.04 36.43
C ASP A 5 -47.63 9.10 36.39
N ASN A 6 -47.27 8.47 37.52
CA ASN A 6 -46.19 7.49 37.58
C ASN A 6 -46.47 6.22 36.75
N HIS A 7 -47.75 5.85 36.58
CA HIS A 7 -48.11 4.63 35.87
C HIS A 7 -48.04 4.81 34.35
N SER A 8 -48.33 6.01 33.83
CA SER A 8 -48.18 6.33 32.41
C SER A 8 -46.70 6.50 32.01
N GLU A 9 -45.88 7.08 32.89
CA GLU A 9 -44.46 7.29 32.65
C GLU A 9 -43.67 5.96 32.57
N VAL A 10 -43.99 4.99 33.42
CA VAL A 10 -43.37 3.65 33.41
C VAL A 10 -43.78 2.84 32.16
N VAL A 11 -45.01 2.98 31.68
CA VAL A 11 -45.49 2.32 30.46
C VAL A 11 -44.81 2.92 29.22
N HIS A 12 -44.68 4.25 29.15
CA HIS A 12 -43.96 4.93 28.08
C HIS A 12 -42.45 4.60 28.04
N LEU A 13 -41.80 4.47 29.19
CA LEU A 13 -40.41 4.05 29.28
C LEU A 13 -40.20 2.58 28.83
N SER A 14 -41.15 1.71 29.14
CA SER A 14 -41.15 0.31 28.71
C SER A 14 -41.35 0.16 27.19
N GLU A 15 -42.29 0.89 26.60
CA GLU A 15 -42.50 0.92 25.15
C GLU A 15 -41.32 1.54 24.40
N ALA A 16 -40.68 2.57 24.96
CA ALA A 16 -39.47 3.18 24.40
C ALA A 16 -38.29 2.18 24.41
N ALA A 17 -38.09 1.45 25.51
CA ALA A 17 -37.06 0.42 25.61
C ALA A 17 -37.30 -0.76 24.65
N CYS A 18 -38.55 -1.19 24.51
CA CYS A 18 -38.94 -2.24 23.56
C CYS A 18 -38.70 -1.81 22.10
N ASN A 19 -39.04 -0.57 21.75
CA ASN A 19 -38.79 -0.02 20.42
C ASN A 19 -37.29 0.16 20.12
N LEU A 20 -36.47 0.49 21.12
CA LEU A 20 -35.01 0.56 20.97
C LEU A 20 -34.40 -0.82 20.73
N LYS A 21 -34.87 -1.84 21.45
CA LYS A 21 -34.42 -3.22 21.27
C LYS A 21 -34.79 -3.78 19.90
N LYS A 22 -36.03 -3.56 19.46
CA LYS A 22 -36.50 -3.96 18.12
C LYS A 22 -35.74 -3.23 17.00
N ARG A 23 -35.37 -1.95 17.21
CA ARG A 23 -34.53 -1.18 16.28
C ARG A 23 -33.06 -1.65 16.28
N ALA A 24 -32.56 -2.18 17.38
CA ALA A 24 -31.24 -2.80 17.44
C ALA A 24 -31.22 -4.14 16.69
N GLU A 25 -32.23 -4.99 16.88
CA GLU A 25 -32.35 -6.28 16.19
C GLU A 25 -32.49 -6.13 14.66
N ILE A 26 -33.28 -5.15 14.19
CA ILE A 26 -33.40 -4.83 12.75
C ILE A 26 -32.07 -4.29 12.19
N ARG A 27 -31.35 -3.49 12.98
CA ARG A 27 -30.04 -2.95 12.60
C ARG A 27 -28.98 -4.04 12.52
N ASP A 28 -29.01 -4.99 13.45
CA ASP A 28 -28.07 -6.12 13.50
C ASP A 28 -28.34 -7.08 12.33
N SER A 29 -29.61 -7.41 12.04
CA SER A 29 -30.00 -8.20 10.86
C SER A 29 -29.63 -7.53 9.53
N TYR A 30 -29.80 -6.21 9.44
CA TYR A 30 -29.37 -5.43 8.27
C TYR A 30 -27.84 -5.41 8.12
N HIS A 31 -27.09 -5.26 9.22
CA HIS A 31 -25.62 -5.35 9.20
C HIS A 31 -25.12 -6.77 8.92
N GLU A 32 -25.84 -7.81 9.31
CA GLU A 32 -25.57 -9.20 8.96
C GLU A 32 -25.77 -9.46 7.46
N GLY A 33 -26.87 -8.99 6.89
CA GLY A 33 -27.14 -9.06 5.46
C GLY A 33 -26.11 -8.30 4.62
N ILE A 34 -25.70 -7.10 5.06
CA ILE A 34 -24.61 -6.34 4.44
C ILE A 34 -23.27 -7.07 4.60
N ARG A 35 -22.97 -7.66 5.75
CA ARG A 35 -21.74 -8.46 5.94
C ARG A 35 -21.69 -9.65 4.99
N ALA A 36 -22.78 -10.38 4.84
CA ALA A 36 -22.86 -11.55 3.96
C ALA A 36 -22.73 -11.18 2.47
N ASN A 37 -23.34 -10.08 2.03
CA ASN A 37 -23.17 -9.63 0.64
C ASN A 37 -21.77 -9.01 0.41
N SER A 38 -21.22 -8.34 1.43
CA SER A 38 -19.84 -7.84 1.39
C SER A 38 -18.82 -8.97 1.36
N SER A 39 -19.11 -10.12 1.98
CA SER A 39 -18.17 -11.23 2.05
C SER A 39 -18.01 -11.89 0.67
N VAL A 40 -19.10 -12.18 -0.04
CA VAL A 40 -19.07 -12.75 -1.41
C VAL A 40 -18.39 -11.80 -2.40
N ASN A 41 -18.74 -10.51 -2.38
CA ASN A 41 -18.09 -9.50 -3.22
C ASN A 41 -16.58 -9.42 -2.94
N PHE A 42 -16.18 -9.64 -1.69
CA PHE A 42 -14.77 -9.65 -1.31
C PHE A 42 -14.02 -10.86 -1.87
N TYR A 43 -14.59 -12.09 -1.84
CA TYR A 43 -13.99 -13.25 -2.53
C TYR A 43 -13.81 -13.00 -4.02
N PHE A 44 -14.85 -12.48 -4.67
CA PHE A 44 -14.82 -12.19 -6.09
C PHE A 44 -13.75 -11.14 -6.43
N LEU A 45 -13.69 -10.05 -5.65
CA LEU A 45 -12.70 -9.00 -5.82
C LEU A 45 -11.27 -9.55 -5.73
N VAL A 46 -10.95 -10.32 -4.69
CA VAL A 46 -9.60 -10.87 -4.48
C VAL A 46 -9.23 -11.80 -5.63
N ALA A 47 -10.15 -12.68 -6.06
CA ALA A 47 -9.89 -13.61 -7.15
C ALA A 47 -9.64 -12.91 -8.50
N VAL A 48 -10.50 -11.95 -8.86
CA VAL A 48 -10.40 -11.22 -10.13
C VAL A 48 -9.13 -10.36 -10.16
N VAL A 49 -8.85 -9.61 -9.09
CA VAL A 49 -7.65 -8.76 -9.04
C VAL A 49 -6.38 -9.61 -9.09
N SER A 50 -6.35 -10.74 -8.38
CA SER A 50 -5.20 -11.66 -8.43
C SER A 50 -4.97 -12.21 -9.84
N LEU A 51 -6.04 -12.61 -10.53
CA LEU A 51 -5.97 -13.08 -11.92
C LEU A 51 -5.45 -11.99 -12.87
N LEU A 52 -5.97 -10.78 -12.77
CA LEU A 52 -5.53 -9.66 -13.61
C LEU A 52 -4.04 -9.36 -13.42
N ILE A 53 -3.59 -9.27 -12.16
CA ILE A 53 -2.18 -9.03 -11.85
C ILE A 53 -1.31 -10.18 -12.39
N TYR A 54 -1.72 -11.43 -12.17
CA TYR A 54 -0.98 -12.60 -12.63
C TYR A 54 -0.85 -12.63 -14.15
N ILE A 55 -1.96 -12.42 -14.88
CA ILE A 55 -1.99 -12.40 -16.34
C ILE A 55 -1.04 -11.33 -16.88
N VAL A 56 -1.07 -10.11 -16.33
CA VAL A 56 -0.19 -9.02 -16.77
C VAL A 56 1.29 -9.36 -16.57
N LEU A 57 1.64 -9.95 -15.42
CA LEU A 57 3.02 -10.37 -15.15
C LEU A 57 3.47 -11.47 -16.11
N VAL A 58 2.64 -12.49 -16.34
CA VAL A 58 3.04 -13.61 -17.20
C VAL A 58 3.04 -13.22 -18.68
N MET A 59 2.15 -12.34 -19.14
CA MET A 59 2.21 -11.81 -20.50
C MET A 59 3.50 -11.05 -20.78
N SER A 60 4.12 -10.45 -19.76
CA SER A 60 5.42 -9.77 -19.87
C SER A 60 6.59 -10.75 -20.02
N SER A 61 6.40 -12.03 -19.67
CA SER A 61 7.44 -13.08 -19.68
C SER A 61 7.62 -13.80 -21.03
N GLY A 62 6.70 -13.60 -21.98
CA GLY A 62 6.69 -14.32 -23.26
C GLY A 62 6.31 -15.80 -23.18
N LEU A 63 5.84 -16.28 -22.01
CA LEU A 63 5.34 -17.65 -21.84
C LEU A 63 4.11 -17.92 -22.72
N LYS A 64 4.00 -19.15 -23.23
CA LYS A 64 2.87 -19.57 -24.05
C LYS A 64 1.60 -19.60 -23.21
N PHE A 65 0.54 -18.95 -23.70
CA PHE A 65 -0.76 -18.87 -23.02
C PHE A 65 -1.33 -20.25 -22.64
N THR A 66 -1.05 -21.29 -23.43
CA THR A 66 -1.50 -22.66 -23.20
C THR A 66 -0.99 -23.24 -21.88
N ASP A 67 0.24 -22.91 -21.49
CA ASP A 67 0.88 -23.47 -20.30
C ASP A 67 0.33 -22.80 -19.02
N ILE A 68 -0.19 -21.58 -19.18
CA ILE A 68 -0.77 -20.77 -18.11
C ILE A 68 -2.19 -21.22 -17.75
N MET A 69 -3.00 -21.47 -18.77
CA MET A 69 -4.45 -21.69 -18.63
C MET A 69 -4.82 -22.95 -17.85
N VAL A 70 -4.02 -24.02 -17.95
CA VAL A 70 -4.41 -25.35 -17.46
C VAL A 70 -4.20 -25.49 -15.94
N VAL A 71 -3.09 -24.94 -15.41
CA VAL A 71 -2.70 -25.16 -14.02
C VAL A 71 -2.66 -23.85 -13.23
N GLN A 72 -2.03 -22.82 -13.78
CA GLN A 72 -1.69 -21.61 -13.01
C GLN A 72 -2.90 -20.74 -12.71
N LEU A 73 -3.80 -20.49 -13.68
CA LEU A 73 -5.01 -19.69 -13.42
C LEU A 73 -5.95 -20.35 -12.41
N PRO A 74 -6.27 -21.66 -12.52
CA PRO A 74 -7.01 -22.35 -11.46
C PRO A 74 -6.33 -22.25 -10.09
N LEU A 75 -5.00 -22.34 -10.06
CA LEU A 75 -4.22 -22.21 -8.82
C LEU A 75 -4.39 -20.84 -8.18
N VAL A 76 -4.28 -19.75 -8.96
CA VAL A 76 -4.53 -18.37 -8.49
C VAL A 76 -5.92 -18.27 -7.88
N VAL A 77 -6.94 -18.79 -8.55
CA VAL A 77 -8.33 -18.78 -8.04
C VAL A 77 -8.43 -19.56 -6.73
N ILE A 78 -7.96 -20.80 -6.69
CA ILE A 78 -8.05 -21.67 -5.50
C ILE A 78 -7.37 -21.01 -4.29
N PHE A 79 -6.13 -20.53 -4.46
CA PHE A 79 -5.41 -19.89 -3.37
C PHE A 79 -6.04 -18.55 -2.96
N SER A 80 -6.60 -17.79 -3.90
CA SER A 80 -7.32 -16.55 -3.58
C SER A 80 -8.57 -16.80 -2.73
N LEU A 81 -9.33 -17.84 -3.05
CA LEU A 81 -10.51 -18.25 -2.28
C LEU A 81 -10.10 -18.78 -0.91
N PHE A 82 -9.09 -19.65 -0.85
CA PHE A 82 -8.55 -20.19 0.39
C PHE A 82 -8.06 -19.08 1.34
N LEU A 83 -7.20 -18.18 0.86
CA LEU A 83 -6.64 -17.12 1.70
C LEU A 83 -7.72 -16.14 2.17
N THR A 84 -8.70 -15.85 1.30
CA THR A 84 -9.85 -15.03 1.66
C THR A 84 -10.68 -15.70 2.76
N PHE A 85 -10.95 -17.00 2.62
CA PHE A 85 -11.68 -17.79 3.60
C PHE A 85 -11.00 -17.79 4.96
N MET A 86 -9.69 -18.06 4.99
CA MET A 86 -8.92 -18.05 6.23
C MET A 86 -8.93 -16.66 6.90
N THR A 87 -8.86 -15.59 6.10
CA THR A 87 -8.86 -14.22 6.63
C THR A 87 -10.21 -13.81 7.18
N GLN A 88 -11.32 -14.19 6.54
CA GLN A 88 -12.66 -13.87 7.02
C GLN A 88 -13.07 -14.68 8.26
N ASN A 89 -12.52 -15.88 8.44
CA ASN A 89 -12.82 -16.75 9.57
C ASN A 89 -11.83 -16.60 10.75
N SER A 90 -11.22 -15.42 10.93
CA SER A 90 -10.29 -15.12 12.03
C SER A 90 -9.00 -15.96 12.09
N HIS A 91 -8.66 -16.66 11.00
CA HIS A 91 -7.45 -17.48 10.87
C HIS A 91 -6.46 -16.90 9.85
N SER A 92 -6.38 -15.56 9.75
CA SER A 92 -5.57 -14.86 8.76
C SER A 92 -4.10 -15.26 8.79
N ILE A 93 -3.48 -15.28 9.98
CA ILE A 93 -2.07 -15.64 10.15
C ILE A 93 -1.80 -17.05 9.59
N ALA A 94 -2.63 -18.03 9.93
CA ALA A 94 -2.49 -19.39 9.44
C ALA A 94 -2.67 -19.49 7.92
N GLY A 95 -3.60 -18.70 7.35
CA GLY A 95 -3.80 -18.61 5.91
C GLY A 95 -2.55 -18.07 5.19
N TYR A 96 -1.99 -16.95 5.64
CA TYR A 96 -0.79 -16.37 5.06
C TYR A 96 0.43 -17.28 5.19
N VAL A 97 0.64 -17.91 6.34
CA VAL A 97 1.74 -18.86 6.55
C VAL A 97 1.60 -20.06 5.62
N THR A 98 0.39 -20.62 5.48
CA THR A 98 0.12 -21.72 4.55
C THR A 98 0.46 -21.33 3.11
N CYS A 99 -0.07 -20.20 2.62
CA CYS A 99 0.24 -19.72 1.27
C CYS A 99 1.73 -19.47 1.08
N PHE A 100 2.42 -18.91 2.07
CA PHE A 100 3.87 -18.68 1.99
C PHE A 100 4.65 -19.99 1.90
N VAL A 101 4.32 -21.00 2.70
CA VAL A 101 4.94 -22.33 2.62
C VAL A 101 4.71 -22.95 1.25
N PHE A 102 3.48 -22.89 0.71
CA PHE A 102 3.21 -23.37 -0.66
C PHE A 102 3.97 -22.58 -1.72
N ALA A 103 4.11 -21.26 -1.59
CA ALA A 103 4.90 -20.45 -2.51
C ALA A 103 6.37 -20.89 -2.53
N VAL A 104 6.96 -21.20 -1.37
CA VAL A 104 8.32 -21.72 -1.25
C VAL A 104 8.45 -23.13 -1.84
N LEU A 105 7.52 -24.04 -1.51
CA LEU A 105 7.53 -25.40 -2.04
C LEU A 105 7.38 -25.42 -3.57
N PHE A 106 6.46 -24.60 -4.09
CA PHE A 106 6.31 -24.45 -5.53
C PHE A 106 7.54 -23.84 -6.18
N TYR A 107 8.26 -22.93 -5.52
CA TYR A 107 9.48 -22.37 -6.08
C TYR A 107 10.56 -23.44 -6.36
N LEU A 108 10.59 -24.51 -5.55
CA LEU A 108 11.51 -25.64 -5.73
C LEU A 108 11.12 -26.56 -6.89
N VAL A 109 9.87 -26.52 -7.34
CA VAL A 109 9.34 -27.37 -8.42
C VAL A 109 9.22 -26.59 -9.72
N ASP A 110 8.54 -25.45 -9.68
CA ASP A 110 8.28 -24.56 -10.81
C ASP A 110 8.05 -23.12 -10.30
N GLN A 111 8.92 -22.21 -10.74
CA GLN A 111 8.87 -20.79 -10.40
C GLN A 111 7.54 -20.13 -10.78
N SER A 112 6.89 -20.55 -11.87
CA SER A 112 5.61 -19.98 -12.31
C SER A 112 4.47 -20.28 -11.32
N LEU A 113 4.45 -21.48 -10.72
CA LEU A 113 3.49 -21.86 -9.67
C LEU A 113 3.71 -21.05 -8.39
N SER A 114 4.97 -20.80 -8.04
CA SER A 114 5.32 -19.93 -6.92
C SER A 114 4.82 -18.50 -7.12
N LEU A 115 5.03 -17.94 -8.32
CA LEU A 115 4.56 -16.61 -8.68
C LEU A 115 3.04 -16.48 -8.56
N ALA A 116 2.29 -17.50 -8.97
CA ALA A 116 0.83 -17.53 -8.84
C ALA A 116 0.36 -17.34 -7.40
N VAL A 117 0.99 -18.05 -6.44
CA VAL A 117 0.66 -17.93 -5.01
C VAL A 117 1.16 -16.60 -4.43
N ALA A 118 2.35 -16.14 -4.84
CA ALA A 118 2.89 -14.86 -4.40
C ALA A 118 2.00 -13.67 -4.79
N VAL A 119 1.43 -13.69 -6.00
CA VAL A 119 0.48 -12.66 -6.47
C VAL A 119 -0.80 -12.65 -5.62
N VAL A 120 -1.30 -13.81 -5.20
CA VAL A 120 -2.46 -13.89 -4.30
C VAL A 120 -2.15 -13.26 -2.95
N ILE A 121 -1.00 -13.58 -2.35
CA ILE A 121 -0.56 -12.99 -1.08
C ILE A 121 -0.47 -11.47 -1.20
N LEU A 122 0.18 -10.98 -2.26
CA LEU A 122 0.34 -9.55 -2.54
C LEU A 122 -1.02 -8.85 -2.70
N THR A 123 -1.90 -9.42 -3.52
CA THR A 123 -3.24 -8.87 -3.78
C THR A 123 -4.02 -8.74 -2.48
N MET A 124 -3.99 -9.77 -1.64
CA MET A 124 -4.67 -9.77 -0.36
C MET A 124 -4.09 -8.73 0.62
N LEU A 125 -2.76 -8.55 0.65
CA LEU A 125 -2.12 -7.50 1.43
C LEU A 125 -2.53 -6.10 0.95
N ILE A 126 -2.53 -5.85 -0.36
CA ILE A 126 -2.96 -4.56 -0.94
C ILE A 126 -4.40 -4.25 -0.54
N ILE A 127 -5.32 -5.20 -0.71
CA ILE A 127 -6.73 -5.04 -0.35
C ILE A 127 -6.88 -4.81 1.16
N TYR A 128 -6.17 -5.59 1.99
CA TYR A 128 -6.22 -5.47 3.44
C TYR A 128 -5.78 -4.08 3.92
N TYR A 129 -4.64 -3.58 3.45
CA TYR A 129 -4.13 -2.28 3.86
C TYR A 129 -4.93 -1.11 3.28
N THR A 130 -5.43 -1.24 2.05
CA THR A 130 -6.37 -0.27 1.47
C THR A 130 -7.63 -0.19 2.34
N ASN A 131 -8.19 -1.33 2.74
CA ASN A 131 -9.36 -1.35 3.63
C ASN A 131 -9.06 -0.74 5.01
N LYS A 132 -7.87 -0.99 5.56
CA LYS A 132 -7.41 -0.40 6.84
C LYS A 132 -7.20 1.12 6.75
N ILE A 133 -6.80 1.65 5.60
CA ILE A 133 -6.72 3.09 5.36
C ILE A 133 -8.12 3.71 5.50
N TYR A 134 -9.10 3.23 4.72
CA TYR A 134 -10.47 3.78 4.75
C TYR A 134 -11.18 3.63 6.10
N HIS A 135 -10.91 2.54 6.83
CA HIS A 135 -11.57 2.27 8.10
C HIS A 135 -10.70 2.60 9.32
N ASN A 136 -9.64 3.39 9.17
CA ASN A 136 -8.75 3.72 10.28
C ASN A 136 -9.52 4.47 11.39
N PRO A 137 -9.58 3.94 12.63
CA PRO A 137 -10.32 4.58 13.73
C PRO A 137 -9.60 5.82 14.28
N SER A 138 -8.29 5.95 14.06
CA SER A 138 -7.55 7.15 14.45
C SER A 138 -7.66 8.28 13.43
N ASP A 139 -8.43 8.08 12.38
CA ASP A 139 -8.58 9.06 11.31
C ASP A 139 -9.76 9.99 11.56
N TYR A 140 -9.74 11.14 10.92
CA TYR A 140 -10.78 12.14 11.01
C TYR A 140 -12.05 11.61 10.33
N ARG A 141 -12.90 10.92 11.08
CA ARG A 141 -14.24 10.57 10.61
C ARG A 141 -15.21 11.71 10.94
N LEU A 142 -16.14 11.96 10.04
CA LEU A 142 -17.30 12.85 10.25
C LEU A 142 -17.92 12.56 11.63
N GLY A 143 -17.79 13.50 12.57
CA GLY A 143 -18.33 13.39 13.93
C GLY A 143 -17.36 13.11 15.10
N PHE A 144 -16.03 13.07 14.91
CA PHE A 144 -15.08 12.92 16.04
C PHE A 144 -14.35 14.24 16.38
N PRO A 145 -14.24 14.61 17.68
CA PRO A 145 -13.69 15.90 18.08
C PRO A 145 -12.16 15.97 17.99
N LYS A 146 -11.65 17.18 17.69
CA LYS A 146 -10.23 17.55 17.66
C LYS A 146 -9.57 17.34 19.04
N ILE A 147 -8.43 16.66 19.07
CA ILE A 147 -7.53 16.70 20.23
C ILE A 147 -6.59 17.90 20.06
N GLY A 148 -6.73 18.89 20.93
CA GLY A 148 -6.15 20.22 20.79
C GLY A 148 -4.65 20.36 21.08
N GLY A 149 -4.18 21.61 20.87
CA GLY A 149 -2.89 22.14 21.28
C GLY A 149 -1.77 22.01 20.23
N PHE A 150 -1.24 23.16 19.77
CA PHE A 150 -0.10 23.24 18.85
C PHE A 150 1.20 22.84 19.58
N ARG A 151 1.55 21.55 19.54
CA ARG A 151 2.81 21.02 20.07
C ARG A 151 3.51 20.18 18.99
N LEU A 152 4.70 20.58 18.57
CA LEU A 152 5.44 19.91 17.49
C LEU A 152 5.61 18.39 17.72
N LYS A 153 5.87 17.98 18.97
CA LYS A 153 5.99 16.56 19.36
C LYS A 153 4.67 15.78 19.24
N SER A 154 3.52 16.41 19.52
CA SER A 154 2.22 15.76 19.33
C SER A 154 1.84 15.70 17.86
N MET A 155 2.15 16.75 17.08
CA MET A 155 1.91 16.76 15.64
C MET A 155 2.68 15.65 14.93
N PHE A 156 3.98 15.51 15.21
CA PHE A 156 4.79 14.43 14.64
C PHE A 156 4.20 13.06 14.95
N LYS A 157 3.89 12.80 16.23
CA LYS A 157 3.30 11.52 16.64
C LYS A 157 1.96 11.26 15.94
N ASN A 158 1.10 12.27 15.86
CA ASN A 158 -0.23 12.14 15.27
C ASN A 158 -0.14 11.88 13.76
N SER A 159 0.71 12.61 13.03
CA SER A 159 0.93 12.38 11.59
C SER A 159 1.29 10.92 11.30
N PHE A 160 2.27 10.35 12.01
CA PHE A 160 2.65 8.95 11.80
C PHE A 160 1.60 7.94 12.22
N VAL A 161 0.82 8.23 13.27
CA VAL A 161 -0.30 7.37 13.69
C VAL A 161 -1.39 7.33 12.61
N HIS A 162 -1.67 8.45 11.97
CA HIS A 162 -2.66 8.54 10.89
C HIS A 162 -2.13 7.89 9.59
N LEU A 163 -0.84 8.07 9.27
CA LEU A 163 -0.22 7.55 8.05
C LEU A 163 0.24 6.09 8.14
N LYS A 164 0.25 5.44 9.30
CA LYS A 164 0.84 4.08 9.47
C LYS A 164 0.40 3.05 8.42
N TYR A 165 -0.88 3.00 8.06
CA TYR A 165 -1.37 2.04 7.07
C TYR A 165 -1.00 2.42 5.63
N HIS A 166 -0.87 3.73 5.35
CA HIS A 166 -0.36 4.24 4.08
C HIS A 166 1.11 3.86 3.91
N ILE A 167 1.91 4.02 4.98
CA ILE A 167 3.32 3.59 5.03
C ILE A 167 3.42 2.09 4.80
N CYS A 168 2.62 1.27 5.51
CA CYS A 168 2.61 -0.18 5.30
C CYS A 168 2.29 -0.55 3.84
N LEU A 169 1.28 0.08 3.23
CA LEU A 169 0.94 -0.16 1.82
C LEU A 169 2.12 0.19 0.90
N SER A 170 2.77 1.35 1.11
CA SER A 170 3.93 1.75 0.32
C SER A 170 5.11 0.79 0.47
N VAL A 171 5.40 0.32 1.69
CA VAL A 171 6.43 -0.69 1.94
C VAL A 171 6.10 -1.99 1.21
N ILE A 172 4.85 -2.45 1.28
CA ILE A 172 4.42 -3.70 0.64
C ILE A 172 4.60 -3.62 -0.87
N LEU A 173 4.19 -2.52 -1.50
CA LEU A 173 4.33 -2.33 -2.95
C LEU A 173 5.81 -2.27 -3.38
N LEU A 174 6.65 -1.55 -2.63
CA LEU A 174 8.08 -1.47 -2.88
C LEU A 174 8.74 -2.85 -2.74
N VAL A 175 8.53 -3.52 -1.60
CA VAL A 175 9.11 -4.83 -1.30
C VAL A 175 8.62 -5.89 -2.29
N ALA A 176 7.35 -5.84 -2.70
CA ALA A 176 6.83 -6.72 -3.73
C ALA A 176 7.58 -6.54 -5.05
N GLY A 177 7.83 -5.31 -5.49
CA GLY A 177 8.66 -5.02 -6.66
C GLY A 177 10.06 -5.63 -6.55
N ILE A 178 10.72 -5.45 -5.40
CA ILE A 178 12.05 -6.01 -5.12
C ILE A 178 12.03 -7.54 -5.22
N LEU A 179 11.11 -8.19 -4.49
CA LEU A 179 11.05 -9.65 -4.43
C LEU A 179 10.68 -10.26 -5.78
N ILE A 180 9.70 -9.69 -6.49
CA ILE A 180 9.28 -10.21 -7.79
C ILE A 180 10.42 -10.07 -8.81
N ALA A 181 11.13 -8.93 -8.85
CA ALA A 181 12.25 -8.77 -9.76
C ALA A 181 13.48 -9.61 -9.40
N TYR A 182 13.73 -9.84 -8.11
CA TYR A 182 14.84 -10.67 -7.65
C TYR A 182 14.60 -12.16 -7.94
N PHE A 183 13.40 -12.68 -7.66
CA PHE A 183 13.09 -14.10 -7.84
C PHE A 183 12.67 -14.46 -9.27
N TYR A 184 12.14 -13.49 -10.04
CA TYR A 184 11.66 -13.69 -11.41
C TYR A 184 12.23 -12.62 -12.37
N PRO A 185 13.57 -12.49 -12.50
CA PRO A 185 14.21 -11.44 -13.29
C PRO A 185 13.87 -11.50 -14.78
N SER A 186 13.52 -12.68 -15.30
CA SER A 186 13.10 -12.89 -16.70
C SER A 186 11.85 -12.08 -17.07
N LEU A 187 10.98 -11.75 -16.11
CA LEU A 187 9.80 -10.91 -16.33
C LEU A 187 10.15 -9.49 -16.79
N PHE A 188 11.32 -9.00 -16.40
CA PHE A 188 11.70 -7.59 -16.57
C PHE A 188 12.89 -7.38 -17.50
N GLN A 189 13.51 -8.46 -17.97
CA GLN A 189 14.72 -8.39 -18.79
C GLN A 189 14.53 -7.50 -20.02
N SER A 190 13.44 -7.70 -20.78
CA SER A 190 13.15 -6.91 -21.99
C SER A 190 12.87 -5.43 -21.71
N ILE A 191 12.27 -5.11 -20.56
CA ILE A 191 11.90 -3.74 -20.17
C ILE A 191 13.12 -2.99 -19.64
N LEU A 192 13.96 -3.66 -18.84
CA LEU A 192 15.08 -3.03 -18.16
C LEU A 192 16.36 -3.02 -18.98
N GLN A 193 16.54 -3.90 -19.97
CA GLN A 193 17.76 -3.97 -20.78
C GLN A 193 18.06 -2.65 -21.50
N GLY A 194 17.06 -1.99 -22.08
CA GLY A 194 17.23 -0.66 -22.68
C GLY A 194 17.57 0.43 -21.66
N THR A 195 16.97 0.35 -20.46
CA THR A 195 17.27 1.27 -19.35
C THR A 195 18.71 1.11 -18.88
N MET A 196 19.19 -0.12 -18.74
CA MET A 196 20.56 -0.44 -18.32
C MET A 196 21.61 0.00 -19.35
N GLN A 197 21.32 -0.12 -20.65
CA GLN A 197 22.21 0.36 -21.71
C GLN A 197 22.36 1.88 -21.69
N ASN A 198 21.26 2.61 -21.46
CA ASN A 198 21.29 4.08 -21.37
C ASN A 198 22.06 4.57 -20.14
N LEU A 199 21.94 3.87 -19.00
CA LEU A 199 22.68 4.18 -17.78
C LEU A 199 24.21 3.99 -17.94
N GLN A 200 24.63 3.00 -18.74
CA GLN A 200 26.06 2.77 -19.02
C GLN A 200 26.66 3.81 -19.98
N GLN A 201 25.87 4.32 -20.93
CA GLN A 201 26.35 5.28 -21.94
C GLN A 201 26.24 6.74 -21.49
N GLY A 202 25.37 7.04 -20.53
CA GLY A 202 25.03 8.38 -20.07
C GLY A 202 25.69 8.81 -18.76
N ALA A 203 26.87 8.27 -18.42
CA ALA A 203 27.66 8.63 -17.22
C ALA A 203 28.22 10.07 -17.29
N SER A 204 27.31 11.03 -17.42
CA SER A 204 27.52 12.43 -17.11
C SER A 204 27.79 12.52 -15.62
N SER A 205 28.72 13.37 -15.20
CA SER A 205 29.14 13.55 -13.81
C SER A 205 27.96 13.43 -12.83
N ILE A 206 27.98 12.40 -11.98
CA ILE A 206 26.97 12.18 -10.94
C ILE A 206 27.13 13.30 -9.90
N THR A 207 26.38 14.39 -10.07
CA THR A 207 26.40 15.52 -9.12
C THR A 207 25.31 15.31 -8.06
N THR A 208 25.58 15.78 -6.84
CA THR A 208 24.58 15.79 -5.77
C THR A 208 23.30 16.51 -6.19
N GLU A 209 23.42 17.61 -6.93
CA GLU A 209 22.26 18.35 -7.45
C GLU A 209 21.44 17.53 -8.44
N GLY A 210 22.09 16.90 -9.42
CA GLY A 210 21.40 16.09 -10.43
C GLY A 210 20.64 14.91 -9.82
N LEU A 211 21.27 14.20 -8.87
CA LEU A 211 20.62 13.11 -8.15
C LEU A 211 19.46 13.59 -7.27
N PHE A 212 19.66 14.69 -6.54
CA PHE A 212 18.61 15.27 -5.72
C PHE A 212 17.40 15.67 -6.56
N VAL A 213 17.61 16.36 -7.69
CA VAL A 213 16.52 16.78 -8.59
C VAL A 213 15.81 15.57 -9.18
N ASN A 214 16.55 14.53 -9.61
CA ASN A 214 15.96 13.32 -10.15
C ASN A 214 15.06 12.63 -9.12
N ASN A 215 15.57 12.33 -7.93
CA ASN A 215 14.81 11.61 -6.91
C ASN A 215 13.68 12.47 -6.32
N SER A 216 13.87 13.79 -6.22
CA SER A 216 12.81 14.73 -5.83
C SER A 216 11.71 14.82 -6.89
N SER A 217 12.06 14.72 -8.18
CA SER A 217 11.07 14.70 -9.26
C SER A 217 10.16 13.47 -9.16
N VAL A 218 10.73 12.30 -8.85
CA VAL A 218 9.96 11.07 -8.61
C VAL A 218 9.03 11.25 -7.42
N ALA A 219 9.54 11.76 -6.28
CA ALA A 219 8.72 12.01 -5.09
C ALA A 219 7.58 13.02 -5.38
N LEU A 220 7.85 14.08 -6.14
CA LEU A 220 6.85 15.06 -6.53
C LEU A 220 5.82 14.47 -7.50
N MET A 221 6.24 13.67 -8.48
CA MET A 221 5.32 12.96 -9.38
C MET A 221 4.41 12.01 -8.60
N MET A 222 4.95 11.30 -7.61
CA MET A 222 4.16 10.45 -6.72
C MET A 222 3.09 11.26 -5.98
N MET A 223 3.41 12.45 -5.51
CA MET A 223 2.44 13.34 -4.84
C MET A 223 1.39 13.87 -5.81
N LEU A 224 1.77 14.35 -7.00
CA LEU A 224 0.83 14.82 -8.01
C LEU A 224 -0.11 13.70 -8.49
N ALA A 225 0.40 12.46 -8.53
CA ALA A 225 -0.38 11.28 -8.88
C ALA A 225 -1.55 11.00 -7.92
N SER A 226 -1.60 11.64 -6.74
CA SER A 226 -2.78 11.57 -5.86
C SER A 226 -4.06 12.12 -6.50
N LEU A 227 -3.94 13.07 -7.44
CA LEU A 227 -5.07 13.56 -8.25
C LEU A 227 -5.63 12.47 -9.18
N LEU A 228 -4.81 11.47 -9.52
CA LEU A 228 -5.15 10.31 -10.34
C LEU A 228 -5.36 9.06 -9.47
N LEU A 229 -5.87 9.25 -8.26
CA LEU A 229 -6.14 8.18 -7.28
C LEU A 229 -4.91 7.36 -6.90
N SER A 230 -3.72 7.97 -6.98
CA SER A 230 -2.43 7.31 -6.71
C SER A 230 -2.12 6.09 -7.59
N ILE A 231 -2.82 5.90 -8.72
CA ILE A 231 -2.50 4.81 -9.64
C ILE A 231 -1.04 4.91 -10.14
N PRO A 232 -0.55 6.10 -10.59
CA PRO A 232 0.86 6.24 -10.95
C PRO A 232 1.81 6.07 -9.74
N THR A 233 1.40 6.42 -8.52
CA THR A 233 2.19 6.20 -7.31
C THR A 233 2.43 4.71 -7.07
N VAL A 234 1.41 3.86 -7.25
CA VAL A 234 1.54 2.40 -7.15
C VAL A 234 2.56 1.89 -8.16
N TYR A 235 2.47 2.34 -9.41
CA TYR A 235 3.44 2.00 -10.45
C TYR A 235 4.86 2.42 -10.05
N LEU A 236 5.07 3.66 -9.61
CA LEU A 236 6.39 4.16 -9.24
C LEU A 236 7.01 3.40 -8.05
N LEU A 237 6.22 3.04 -7.03
CA LEU A 237 6.71 2.22 -5.91
C LEU A 237 7.18 0.84 -6.37
N ILE A 238 6.35 0.16 -7.16
CA ILE A 238 6.68 -1.16 -7.70
C ILE A 238 7.91 -1.07 -8.62
N PHE A 239 7.96 -0.06 -9.49
CA PHE A 239 9.04 0.12 -10.46
C PHE A 239 10.39 0.40 -9.78
N ASN A 240 10.42 1.25 -8.74
CA ASN A 240 11.62 1.45 -7.93
C ASN A 240 12.08 0.15 -7.27
N GLY A 241 11.13 -0.64 -6.76
CA GLY A 241 11.43 -1.96 -6.21
C GLY A 241 12.00 -2.91 -7.27
N ILE A 242 11.42 -2.92 -8.46
CA ILE A 242 11.85 -3.75 -9.60
C ILE A 242 13.29 -3.43 -9.99
N ILE A 243 13.67 -2.15 -10.10
CA ILE A 243 15.04 -1.75 -10.45
C ILE A 243 16.02 -2.33 -9.44
N ILE A 244 15.75 -2.17 -8.15
CA ILE A 244 16.63 -2.63 -7.07
C ILE A 244 16.74 -4.15 -7.06
N GLY A 245 15.61 -4.85 -7.14
CA GLY A 245 15.57 -6.32 -7.16
C GLY A 245 16.29 -6.90 -8.38
N PHE A 246 16.11 -6.28 -9.56
CA PHE A 246 16.77 -6.72 -10.78
C PHE A 246 18.27 -6.47 -10.74
N VAL A 247 18.73 -5.27 -10.38
CA VAL A 247 20.17 -4.96 -10.25
C VAL A 247 20.84 -5.88 -9.24
N GLY A 248 20.17 -6.21 -8.13
CA GLY A 248 20.68 -7.12 -7.11
C GLY A 248 20.99 -8.54 -7.60
N VAL A 249 20.41 -8.96 -8.73
CA VAL A 249 20.72 -10.25 -9.38
C VAL A 249 21.81 -10.11 -10.45
N GLN A 250 21.96 -8.94 -11.06
CA GLN A 250 22.90 -8.70 -12.17
C GLN A 250 24.34 -8.47 -11.72
N VAL A 251 24.55 -8.04 -10.47
CA VAL A 251 25.89 -7.73 -9.94
C VAL A 251 26.22 -8.57 -8.71
N PRO A 252 27.51 -8.81 -8.40
CA PRO A 252 27.90 -9.53 -7.18
C PRO A 252 27.31 -8.86 -5.94
N LEU A 253 26.87 -9.67 -4.96
CA LEU A 253 26.24 -9.17 -3.75
C LEU A 253 27.11 -8.15 -3.01
N SER A 254 28.43 -8.35 -2.94
CA SER A 254 29.36 -7.39 -2.32
C SER A 254 29.31 -6.02 -3.02
N THR A 255 29.39 -6.01 -4.35
CA THR A 255 29.28 -4.82 -5.17
C THR A 255 27.92 -4.15 -4.99
N PHE A 256 26.83 -4.92 -5.04
CA PHE A 256 25.49 -4.40 -4.82
C PHE A 256 25.36 -3.70 -3.47
N LEU A 257 25.76 -4.36 -2.39
CA LEU A 257 25.63 -3.82 -1.03
C LEU A 257 26.46 -2.54 -0.85
N VAL A 258 27.71 -2.54 -1.32
CA VAL A 258 28.61 -1.39 -1.17
C VAL A 258 28.11 -0.19 -1.94
N TYR A 259 27.65 -0.38 -3.18
CA TYR A 259 27.16 0.74 -3.99
C TYR A 259 25.74 1.15 -3.63
N THR A 260 24.88 0.27 -3.11
CA THR A 260 23.45 0.57 -2.93
C THR A 260 23.08 0.98 -1.49
N ILE A 261 23.62 0.30 -0.47
CA ILE A 261 23.19 0.51 0.92
C ILE A 261 23.42 1.94 1.44
N PRO A 262 24.60 2.57 1.22
CA PRO A 262 24.93 3.85 1.87
C PRO A 262 23.88 4.94 1.62
N HIS A 263 23.45 5.09 0.37
CA HIS A 263 22.44 6.08 -0.01
C HIS A 263 21.01 5.49 -0.02
N GLY A 264 20.88 4.22 -0.41
CA GLY A 264 19.60 3.56 -0.62
C GLY A 264 18.73 3.46 0.63
N ILE A 265 19.30 3.38 1.84
CA ILE A 265 18.50 3.41 3.08
C ILE A 265 17.70 4.72 3.19
N PHE A 266 18.32 5.86 2.89
CA PHE A 266 17.68 7.17 2.98
C PHE A 266 16.70 7.36 1.83
N GLU A 267 17.10 7.01 0.61
CA GLU A 267 16.28 7.14 -0.59
C GLU A 267 15.02 6.26 -0.52
N LEU A 268 15.17 4.97 -0.20
CA LEU A 268 14.02 4.07 -0.12
C LEU A 268 13.05 4.49 0.98
N THR A 269 13.57 4.97 2.11
CA THR A 269 12.72 5.49 3.18
C THR A 269 11.98 6.75 2.72
N ALA A 270 12.64 7.65 1.98
CA ALA A 270 11.99 8.82 1.41
C ALA A 270 10.90 8.45 0.39
N ILE A 271 11.16 7.50 -0.51
CA ILE A 271 10.19 7.01 -1.50
C ILE A 271 8.98 6.35 -0.82
N VAL A 272 9.19 5.54 0.21
CA VAL A 272 8.10 4.94 1.00
C VAL A 272 7.23 6.01 1.65
N ILE A 273 7.84 7.03 2.28
CA ILE A 273 7.11 8.12 2.92
C ILE A 273 6.37 8.96 1.88
N ALA A 274 7.00 9.25 0.73
CA ALA A 274 6.36 9.96 -0.38
C ALA A 274 5.14 9.20 -0.91
N GLY A 275 5.23 7.86 -1.03
CA GLY A 275 4.10 7.00 -1.36
C GLY A 275 2.98 7.07 -0.34
N ALA A 276 3.31 7.05 0.95
CA ALA A 276 2.34 7.15 2.02
C ALA A 276 1.60 8.50 2.00
N VAL A 277 2.33 9.59 1.77
CA VAL A 277 1.79 10.94 1.59
C VAL A 277 0.86 10.98 0.38
N ALA A 278 1.27 10.41 -0.76
CA ALA A 278 0.43 10.37 -1.95
C ALA A 278 -0.89 9.62 -1.72
N PHE A 279 -0.86 8.46 -1.06
CA PHE A 279 -2.06 7.72 -0.71
C PHE A 279 -2.96 8.51 0.26
N ARG A 280 -2.35 9.23 1.22
CA ARG A 280 -3.09 10.09 2.16
C ARG A 280 -3.77 11.26 1.45
N LEU A 281 -3.10 11.88 0.48
CA LEU A 281 -3.69 12.95 -0.35
C LEU A 281 -4.86 12.43 -1.19
N THR A 282 -4.72 11.23 -1.77
CA THR A 282 -5.84 10.57 -2.48
C THR A 282 -7.03 10.36 -1.54
N GLN A 283 -6.79 9.88 -0.33
CA GLN A 283 -7.85 9.71 0.67
C GLN A 283 -8.54 11.05 0.99
N ALA A 284 -7.76 12.13 1.17
CA ALA A 284 -8.30 13.46 1.42
C ALA A 284 -9.19 13.96 0.27
N PHE A 285 -8.76 13.77 -0.99
CA PHE A 285 -9.56 14.17 -2.15
C PHE A 285 -10.84 13.34 -2.30
N LEU A 286 -10.78 12.04 -2.02
CA LEU A 286 -11.96 11.17 -2.03
C LEU A 286 -12.95 11.56 -0.93
N GLU A 287 -12.47 11.98 0.24
CA GLU A 287 -13.34 12.47 1.32
C GLU A 287 -14.04 13.77 0.91
N ILE A 288 -13.32 14.71 0.30
CA ILE A 288 -13.91 15.95 -0.23
C ILE A 288 -14.97 15.63 -1.31
N ALA A 289 -14.67 14.70 -2.22
CA ALA A 289 -15.59 14.27 -3.26
C ALA A 289 -16.85 13.59 -2.68
N ASN A 290 -16.71 12.81 -1.60
CA ASN A 290 -17.85 12.21 -0.90
C ASN A 290 -18.84 13.28 -0.38
N GLY A 291 -18.36 14.44 0.06
CA GLY A 291 -19.22 15.57 0.46
C GLY A 291 -20.02 16.20 -0.68
N ILE A 292 -19.66 15.94 -1.94
CA ILE A 292 -20.39 16.37 -3.14
C ILE A 292 -21.41 15.30 -3.54
N ILE A 293 -20.99 14.03 -3.52
CA ILE A 293 -21.77 12.91 -4.04
C ILE A 293 -22.85 12.45 -3.04
N ASN A 294 -22.54 12.45 -1.75
CA ASN A 294 -23.41 11.90 -0.72
C ASN A 294 -24.21 13.01 -0.01
N SER A 295 -25.51 13.08 -0.29
CA SER A 295 -26.43 14.06 0.31
C SER A 295 -26.55 13.98 1.83
N LYS A 296 -26.07 12.89 2.46
CA LYS A 296 -26.04 12.73 3.92
C LYS A 296 -24.87 13.44 4.58
N VAL A 297 -23.85 13.85 3.82
CA VAL A 297 -22.64 14.50 4.33
C VAL A 297 -22.64 15.96 3.89
N LYS A 298 -22.39 16.89 4.81
CA LYS A 298 -22.25 18.30 4.45
C LYS A 298 -20.91 18.52 3.77
N PHE A 299 -20.91 19.13 2.58
CA PHE A 299 -19.68 19.45 1.84
C PHE A 299 -18.65 20.21 2.69
N SER A 300 -19.10 21.19 3.50
CA SER A 300 -18.20 21.93 4.39
C SER A 300 -17.48 21.03 5.40
N GLU A 301 -18.15 20.00 5.94
CA GLU A 301 -17.54 19.07 6.89
C GLU A 301 -16.50 18.18 6.19
N ALA A 302 -16.84 17.66 5.01
CA ALA A 302 -15.93 16.89 4.18
C ALA A 302 -14.67 17.68 3.78
N VAL A 303 -14.81 18.98 3.47
CA VAL A 303 -13.67 19.87 3.20
C VAL A 303 -12.79 20.07 4.42
N HIS A 304 -13.36 20.26 5.61
CA HIS A 304 -12.57 20.40 6.84
C HIS A 304 -11.78 19.12 7.14
N VAL A 305 -12.43 17.96 7.04
CA VAL A 305 -11.79 16.66 7.23
C VAL A 305 -10.67 16.46 6.21
N GLY A 306 -10.93 16.68 4.92
CA GLY A 306 -9.92 16.56 3.87
C GLY A 306 -8.75 17.52 4.07
N ALA A 307 -9.00 18.76 4.51
CA ALA A 307 -7.94 19.71 4.82
C ALA A 307 -7.07 19.25 5.99
N ASP A 308 -7.66 18.72 7.06
CA ASP A 308 -6.91 18.16 8.19
C ASP A 308 -6.05 16.95 7.73
N MET A 309 -6.56 16.11 6.82
CA MET A 309 -5.78 15.02 6.21
C MET A 309 -4.58 15.52 5.38
N ILE A 310 -4.74 16.61 4.64
CA ILE A 310 -3.65 17.24 3.87
C ILE A 310 -2.58 17.82 4.81
N MET A 311 -3.00 18.41 5.94
CA MET A 311 -2.07 18.96 6.94
C MET A 311 -1.20 17.88 7.59
N ASP A 312 -1.73 16.67 7.78
CA ASP A 312 -0.95 15.53 8.30
C ASP A 312 0.27 15.19 7.43
N CYS A 313 0.25 15.54 6.13
CA CYS A 313 1.31 15.25 5.17
C CYS A 313 2.52 16.19 5.28
N ILE A 314 2.40 17.35 5.93
CA ILE A 314 3.47 18.37 5.95
C ILE A 314 4.74 17.85 6.64
N ILE A 315 4.61 17.23 7.81
CA ILE A 315 5.76 16.68 8.56
C ILE A 315 6.45 15.56 7.77
N PRO A 316 5.73 14.52 7.29
CA PRO A 316 6.29 13.52 6.39
C PRO A 316 7.01 14.10 5.17
N LEU A 317 6.46 15.16 4.55
CA LEU A 317 7.07 15.80 3.39
C LEU A 317 8.44 16.43 3.71
N ILE A 318 8.55 17.10 4.86
CA ILE A 318 9.84 17.64 5.32
C ILE A 318 10.86 16.51 5.50
N ILE A 319 10.44 15.37 6.05
CA ILE A 319 11.30 14.19 6.23
C ILE A 319 11.77 13.64 4.88
N VAL A 320 10.88 13.55 3.88
CA VAL A 320 11.23 13.14 2.51
C VAL A 320 12.33 14.03 1.96
N ILE A 321 12.17 15.36 2.02
CA ILE A 321 13.17 16.30 1.48
C ILE A 321 14.52 16.12 2.18
N VAL A 322 14.53 16.04 3.52
CA VAL A 322 15.77 15.85 4.30
C VAL A 322 16.47 14.54 3.91
N PHE A 323 15.73 13.45 3.78
CA PHE A 323 16.31 12.15 3.41
C PHE A 323 16.83 12.12 1.98
N LEU A 324 16.13 12.76 1.03
CA LEU A 324 16.62 12.87 -0.35
C LEU A 324 17.91 13.68 -0.46
N VAL A 325 18.04 14.77 0.32
CA VAL A 325 19.30 15.54 0.39
C VAL A 325 20.43 14.67 0.92
N ILE A 326 20.19 13.94 2.01
CA ILE A 326 21.19 13.03 2.60
C ILE A 326 21.58 11.93 1.60
N ALA A 327 20.60 11.29 0.96
CA ALA A 327 20.83 10.24 -0.03
C ALA A 327 21.71 10.74 -1.18
N ALA A 328 21.35 11.87 -1.80
CA ALA A 328 22.08 12.44 -2.92
C ALA A 328 23.51 12.87 -2.54
N PHE A 329 23.70 13.37 -1.32
CA PHE A 329 25.04 13.71 -0.82
C PHE A 329 25.90 12.45 -0.65
N ILE A 330 25.36 11.39 -0.02
CA ILE A 330 26.06 10.12 0.18
C ILE A 330 26.39 9.48 -1.17
N GLU A 331 25.45 9.44 -2.11
CA GLU A 331 25.63 8.82 -3.41
C GLU A 331 26.73 9.50 -4.23
N ALA A 332 26.69 10.83 -4.36
CA ALA A 332 27.67 11.56 -5.15
C ALA A 332 29.07 11.61 -4.50
N ASN A 333 29.16 11.70 -3.17
CA ASN A 333 30.43 12.02 -2.50
C ASN A 333 31.06 10.83 -1.75
N LEU A 334 30.27 9.85 -1.30
CA LEU A 334 30.75 8.76 -0.44
C LEU A 334 30.68 7.40 -1.12
N THR A 335 29.60 7.12 -1.85
CA THR A 335 29.36 5.80 -2.45
C THR A 335 30.47 5.38 -3.42
N VAL A 336 30.94 6.28 -4.29
CA VAL A 336 32.03 5.97 -5.24
C VAL A 336 33.37 5.72 -4.54
N PRO A 337 33.87 6.60 -3.65
CA PRO A 337 35.10 6.34 -2.89
C PRO A 337 35.03 5.08 -2.01
N ILE A 338 33.90 4.84 -1.33
CA ILE A 338 33.72 3.64 -0.50
C ILE A 338 33.79 2.37 -1.36
N GLY A 339 33.16 2.40 -2.55
CA GLY A 339 33.22 1.35 -3.54
C GLY A 339 34.64 1.00 -3.97
N GLN A 340 35.43 2.00 -4.34
CA GLN A 340 36.82 1.82 -4.78
C GLN A 340 37.70 1.20 -3.69
N VAL A 341 37.60 1.73 -2.46
CA VAL A 341 38.41 1.25 -1.33
C VAL A 341 38.02 -0.18 -0.92
N LEU A 342 36.73 -0.49 -0.80
CA LEU A 342 36.27 -1.79 -0.30
C LEU A 342 36.37 -2.91 -1.33
N LEU A 343 36.30 -2.58 -2.63
CA LEU A 343 36.37 -3.56 -3.71
C LEU A 343 37.76 -3.65 -4.35
N GLY A 344 38.70 -2.79 -3.92
CA GLY A 344 40.06 -2.75 -4.45
C GLY A 344 40.13 -2.31 -5.91
N LEU A 345 39.22 -1.42 -6.33
CA LEU A 345 39.09 -0.89 -7.68
C LEU A 345 39.83 0.44 -7.86
#